data_AF-A0A7V3CX89-F1
#
_entry.id   AF-A0A7V3CX89-F1
#
_cell.length_a   1.000
_cell.length_b   1.000
_cell.length_c   1.000
_cell.angle_alpha   90.00
_cell.angle_beta   90.00
_cell.angle_gamma   90.00
#
_symmetry.space_group_name_H-M   'P 1'
#
loop_
_entity.id
_entity.type
_entity.pdbx_description
1 polymer ?
#
loop_
_entity_poly.entity_id
_entity_poly.type
_entity_poly.pdbx_seq_one_letter_code
_entity_poly.pdbx_strand_id
1 'polypeptide(L)'
;MFEFILLPFMQRALIAGILVGFLASYYGVFVVQRGLGFLGSGLAHAAFGGVALGILLDQEPLLIAVPFTVLVAIGITYVKNKTNLAGDTTIGIFFSVSMALGIIFIFMKRQYTSDAFNYLFGSILAVSLTDVIAPAILILVTVIFSPFWKRWAYTSFDRELAQADRVPVQFDDYILSVLIAVTIVVSI
;
A
#
# COMPACT_ATOMS: atom_id res chain seq x y z
N MET A 1 35.90 1.23 8.31
CA MET A 1 35.12 0.94 7.07
C MET A 1 33.67 0.53 7.34
N PHE A 2 33.34 -0.15 8.46
CA PHE A 2 31.95 -0.52 8.80
C PHE A 2 31.28 0.41 9.84
N GLU A 3 31.91 1.51 10.25
CA GLU A 3 31.39 2.41 11.30
C GLU A 3 30.05 3.06 10.93
N PHE A 4 29.75 3.21 9.64
CA PHE A 4 28.47 3.76 9.18
C PHE A 4 27.27 2.88 9.57
N ILE A 5 27.47 1.58 9.78
CA ILE A 5 26.40 0.64 10.20
C ILE A 5 26.00 0.89 11.66
N LEU A 6 26.89 1.48 12.47
CA LEU A 6 26.60 1.80 13.87
C LEU A 6 25.72 3.04 14.02
N LEU A 7 25.52 3.80 12.94
CA LEU A 7 24.66 4.99 12.98
C LEU A 7 23.21 4.56 13.20
N PRO A 8 22.50 5.14 14.20
CA PRO A 8 21.14 4.71 14.54
C PRO A 8 20.15 4.77 13.37
N PHE A 9 20.25 5.77 12.49
CA PHE A 9 19.39 5.86 11.31
C PHE A 9 19.66 4.72 10.30
N MET A 10 20.93 4.31 10.16
CA MET A 10 21.33 3.23 9.24
C MET A 10 20.80 1.89 9.75
N GLN A 11 20.87 1.65 11.06
CA GLN A 11 20.27 0.45 11.67
C GLN A 11 18.77 0.41 11.45
N ARG A 12 18.06 1.53 11.66
CA ARG A 12 16.62 1.63 11.42
C ARG A 12 16.27 1.40 9.96
N ALA A 13 16.99 2.03 9.04
CA ALA A 13 16.81 1.85 7.60
C ALA A 13 16.97 0.38 7.17
N LEU A 14 18.02 -0.30 7.66
CA LEU A 14 18.26 -1.71 7.35
C LEU A 14 17.15 -2.61 7.92
N ILE A 15 16.74 -2.38 9.17
CA ILE A 15 15.65 -3.16 9.80
C ILE A 15 14.33 -2.91 9.06
N ALA A 16 13.95 -1.66 8.82
CA ALA A 16 12.74 -1.31 8.09
C ALA A 16 12.73 -1.94 6.70
N GLY A 17 13.86 -1.87 5.97
CA GLY A 17 14.00 -2.49 4.65
C GLY A 17 13.80 -4.01 4.65
N ILE A 18 14.30 -4.72 5.68
CA ILE A 18 14.08 -6.16 5.83
C ILE A 18 12.60 -6.45 6.10
N LEU A 19 11.96 -5.70 6.99
CA LEU A 19 10.54 -5.91 7.35
C LEU A 19 9.63 -5.63 6.15
N VAL A 20 9.84 -4.51 5.47
CA VAL A 20 9.12 -4.14 4.24
C VAL A 20 9.38 -5.16 3.14
N GLY A 21 10.64 -5.59 2.95
CA GLY A 21 10.99 -6.61 1.96
C GLY A 21 10.27 -7.94 2.19
N PHE A 22 10.12 -8.35 3.45
CA PHE A 22 9.33 -9.54 3.81
C PHE A 22 7.86 -9.37 3.43
N LEU A 23 7.23 -8.24 3.81
CA LEU A 23 5.83 -7.97 3.49
C LEU A 23 5.59 -7.89 1.98
N ALA A 24 6.46 -7.18 1.26
CA ALA A 24 6.42 -7.05 -0.19
C ALA A 24 6.60 -8.39 -0.89
N SER A 25 7.48 -9.26 -0.38
CA SER A 25 7.63 -10.63 -0.90
C SER A 25 6.38 -11.48 -0.65
N TYR A 26 5.82 -11.42 0.56
CA TYR A 26 4.65 -12.22 0.95
C TYR A 26 3.40 -11.86 0.15
N TYR A 27 3.08 -10.57 0.04
CA TYR A 27 1.90 -10.11 -0.69
C TYR A 27 2.14 -9.96 -2.20
N GLY A 28 3.38 -9.69 -2.61
CA GLY A 28 3.76 -9.48 -4.01
C GLY A 28 3.49 -10.69 -4.90
N VAL A 29 3.57 -11.91 -4.36
CA VAL A 29 3.19 -13.13 -5.09
C VAL A 29 1.75 -13.05 -5.60
N PHE A 30 0.82 -12.55 -4.80
CA PHE A 30 -0.58 -12.41 -5.22
C PHE A 30 -0.78 -11.29 -6.22
N VAL A 31 -0.02 -10.19 -6.10
CA VAL A 31 -0.04 -9.08 -7.06
C VAL A 31 0.37 -9.58 -8.44
N VAL A 32 1.48 -10.33 -8.52
CA VAL A 32 1.99 -10.89 -9.79
C VAL A 32 1.03 -11.94 -10.34
N GLN A 33 0.61 -12.91 -9.52
CA GLN A 33 -0.27 -14.00 -9.98
C GLN A 33 -1.64 -13.51 -10.46
N ARG A 34 -2.15 -12.40 -9.90
CA ARG A 34 -3.42 -11.81 -10.32
C ARG A 34 -3.30 -10.82 -11.47
N GLY A 35 -2.11 -10.65 -12.06
CA GLY A 35 -1.86 -9.70 -13.14
C GLY A 35 -2.09 -8.25 -12.73
N LEU A 36 -1.79 -7.91 -11.47
CA LEU A 36 -1.96 -6.57 -10.89
C LEU A 36 -0.61 -5.84 -10.80
N GLY A 37 0.26 -5.99 -11.79
CA GLY A 37 1.63 -5.48 -11.75
C GLY A 37 1.72 -3.98 -11.50
N PHE A 38 0.72 -3.21 -11.95
CA PHE A 38 0.69 -1.76 -11.75
C PHE A 38 0.17 -1.33 -10.37
N LEU A 39 -0.36 -2.25 -9.55
CA LEU A 39 -1.04 -1.95 -8.28
C LEU A 39 -0.10 -1.27 -7.27
N GLY A 40 1.17 -1.68 -7.25
CA GLY A 40 2.20 -1.06 -6.41
C GLY A 40 2.32 0.44 -6.67
N SER A 41 2.51 0.82 -7.94
CA SER A 41 2.58 2.22 -8.36
C SER A 41 1.26 2.95 -8.11
N GLY A 42 0.14 2.32 -8.47
CA GLY A 42 -1.21 2.85 -8.28
C GLY A 42 -1.49 3.28 -6.85
N LEU A 43 -1.20 2.39 -5.89
CA LEU A 43 -1.45 2.64 -4.47
C LEU A 43 -0.40 3.56 -3.83
N ALA A 44 0.85 3.55 -4.29
CA ALA A 44 1.86 4.50 -3.80
C ALA A 44 1.49 5.95 -4.11
N HIS A 45 0.96 6.20 -5.32
CA HIS A 45 0.49 7.53 -5.71
C HIS A 45 -0.88 7.86 -5.10
N ALA A 46 -1.69 6.85 -4.79
CA ALA A 46 -2.87 7.04 -3.96
C ALA A 46 -2.51 7.48 -2.53
N ALA A 47 -1.45 6.90 -1.96
CA ALA A 47 -0.93 7.30 -0.66
C ALA A 47 -0.47 8.76 -0.65
N PHE A 48 0.18 9.23 -1.71
CA PHE A 48 0.49 10.65 -1.88
C PHE A 48 -0.76 11.53 -1.83
N GLY A 49 -1.85 11.13 -2.50
CA GLY A 49 -3.14 11.82 -2.40
C GLY A 49 -3.67 11.93 -0.97
N GLY A 50 -3.51 10.87 -0.18
CA GLY A 50 -3.88 10.85 1.23
C GLY A 50 -2.95 11.67 2.14
N VAL A 51 -1.63 11.61 1.92
CA VAL A 51 -0.64 12.47 2.59
C VAL A 51 -0.96 13.94 2.33
N ALA A 52 -1.22 14.31 1.08
CA ALA A 52 -1.59 15.66 0.69
C ALA A 52 -2.90 16.11 1.36
N LEU A 53 -3.87 15.22 1.51
CA LEU A 53 -5.10 15.49 2.26
C LEU A 53 -4.81 15.69 3.76
N GLY A 54 -3.97 14.85 4.36
CA GLY A 54 -3.57 15.01 5.77
C GLY A 54 -2.87 16.34 6.03
N ILE A 55 -1.96 16.70 5.12
CA ILE A 55 -1.34 18.02 5.10
C ILE A 55 -2.41 19.11 5.00
N LEU A 56 -3.34 19.04 4.05
CA LEU A 56 -4.43 20.03 3.92
C LEU A 56 -5.23 20.22 5.22
N LEU A 57 -5.53 19.12 5.92
CA LEU A 57 -6.34 19.08 7.14
C LEU A 57 -5.56 19.44 8.44
N ASP A 58 -4.26 19.74 8.36
CA ASP A 58 -3.40 19.95 9.54
C ASP A 58 -3.36 18.72 10.46
N GLN A 59 -3.45 17.52 9.88
CA GLN A 59 -3.37 16.25 10.59
C GLN A 59 -2.05 15.54 10.30
N GLU A 60 -1.74 14.54 11.12
CA GLU A 60 -0.59 13.67 10.85
C GLU A 60 -0.78 12.96 9.49
N PRO A 61 0.16 13.08 8.53
CA PRO A 61 -0.06 12.62 7.17
C PRO A 61 -0.32 11.12 7.04
N LEU A 62 0.36 10.29 7.84
CA LEU A 62 0.21 8.83 7.78
C LEU A 62 -1.19 8.39 8.24
N LEU A 63 -1.76 9.05 9.25
CA LEU A 63 -3.11 8.81 9.75
C LEU A 63 -4.19 9.01 8.69
N ILE A 64 -3.97 9.91 7.73
CA ILE A 64 -4.90 10.16 6.61
C ILE A 64 -4.51 9.34 5.37
N ALA A 65 -3.22 9.11 5.14
CA ALA A 65 -2.72 8.34 4.01
C ALA A 65 -3.19 6.87 4.02
N VAL A 66 -3.18 6.22 5.18
CA VAL A 66 -3.64 4.83 5.33
C VAL A 66 -5.11 4.67 4.92
N PRO A 67 -6.10 5.35 5.55
CA PRO A 67 -7.51 5.17 5.20
C PRO A 67 -7.80 5.64 3.76
N PHE A 68 -7.13 6.70 3.28
CA PHE A 68 -7.31 7.16 1.90
C PHE A 68 -6.87 6.10 0.88
N THR A 69 -5.66 5.54 1.05
CA THR A 69 -5.14 4.49 0.17
C THR A 69 -5.99 3.22 0.24
N VAL A 70 -6.47 2.87 1.44
CA VAL A 70 -7.40 1.74 1.63
C VAL A 70 -8.70 1.96 0.89
N LEU A 71 -9.28 3.16 0.94
CA LEU A 71 -10.48 3.51 0.18
C LEU A 71 -10.24 3.39 -1.32
N VAL A 72 -9.08 3.85 -1.81
CA VAL A 72 -8.69 3.71 -3.22
C VAL A 72 -8.52 2.23 -3.60
N ALA A 73 -7.87 1.42 -2.77
CA ALA A 73 -7.69 -0.01 -3.02
C ALA A 73 -9.02 -0.77 -3.06
N ILE A 74 -9.95 -0.45 -2.15
CA ILE A 74 -11.32 -0.96 -2.16
C ILE A 74 -12.03 -0.51 -3.43
N GLY A 75 -11.90 0.76 -3.84
CA GLY A 75 -12.46 1.29 -5.08
C GLY A 75 -11.96 0.56 -6.33
N ILE A 76 -10.64 0.36 -6.44
CA ILE A 76 -10.02 -0.43 -7.52
C ILE A 76 -10.60 -1.84 -7.55
N THR A 77 -10.68 -2.49 -6.38
CA THR A 77 -11.18 -3.87 -6.26
C THR A 77 -12.66 -3.96 -6.62
N TYR A 78 -13.46 -2.99 -6.19
CA TYR A 78 -14.88 -2.89 -6.51
C TYR A 78 -15.12 -2.74 -8.00
N VAL A 79 -14.46 -1.78 -8.65
CA VAL A 79 -14.60 -1.53 -10.09
C VAL A 79 -14.12 -2.73 -10.90
N LYS A 80 -12.97 -3.31 -10.53
CA LYS A 80 -12.45 -4.54 -11.16
C LYS A 80 -13.45 -5.70 -11.06
N ASN A 81 -14.10 -5.88 -9.91
CA ASN A 81 -15.05 -6.98 -9.70
C ASN A 81 -16.41 -6.77 -10.35
N LYS A 82 -16.81 -5.51 -10.62
CA LYS A 82 -18.12 -5.16 -11.22
C LYS A 82 -18.07 -4.88 -12.71
N THR A 83 -16.89 -4.70 -13.29
CA THR A 83 -16.71 -4.33 -14.70
C THR A 83 -15.79 -5.31 -15.42
N ASN A 84 -15.80 -5.29 -16.75
CA ASN A 84 -14.86 -6.05 -17.58
C ASN A 84 -13.57 -5.26 -17.89
N LEU A 85 -13.27 -4.23 -17.11
CA LEU A 85 -12.03 -3.47 -17.28
C LEU A 85 -10.82 -4.32 -16.88
N ALA A 86 -9.74 -4.18 -17.64
CA ALA A 86 -8.46 -4.77 -17.24
C ALA A 86 -8.01 -4.20 -15.89
N GLY A 87 -7.34 -5.03 -15.09
CA GLY A 87 -6.86 -4.65 -13.76
C GLY A 87 -5.99 -3.40 -13.80
N ASP A 88 -4.99 -3.39 -14.68
CA ASP A 88 -4.07 -2.25 -14.86
C ASP A 88 -4.78 -0.97 -15.34
N THR A 89 -5.82 -1.09 -16.18
CA THR A 89 -6.63 0.06 -16.60
C THR A 89 -7.38 0.66 -15.41
N THR A 90 -7.99 -0.18 -14.58
CA THR A 90 -8.70 0.27 -13.37
C THR A 90 -7.72 0.97 -12.42
N ILE A 91 -6.56 0.37 -12.18
CA ILE A 91 -5.51 0.96 -11.34
C ILE A 91 -5.05 2.31 -11.92
N GLY A 92 -4.84 2.42 -13.24
CA GLY A 92 -4.44 3.66 -13.91
C GLY A 92 -5.44 4.81 -13.76
N ILE A 93 -6.74 4.52 -13.76
CA ILE A 93 -7.80 5.51 -13.50
C ILE A 93 -7.66 6.05 -12.07
N PHE A 94 -7.59 5.16 -11.08
CA PHE A 94 -7.49 5.56 -9.66
C PHE A 94 -6.17 6.24 -9.33
N PHE A 95 -5.07 5.81 -9.94
CA PHE A 95 -3.78 6.50 -9.90
C PHE A 95 -3.94 7.96 -10.35
N SER A 96 -4.53 8.18 -11.53
CA SER A 96 -4.64 9.52 -12.12
C SER A 96 -5.52 10.43 -11.28
N VAL A 97 -6.65 9.92 -10.78
CA VAL A 97 -7.56 10.65 -9.89
C VAL A 97 -6.87 11.01 -8.58
N SER A 98 -6.19 10.05 -7.94
CA SER A 98 -5.55 10.28 -6.64
C SER A 98 -4.39 11.27 -6.74
N MET A 99 -3.60 11.21 -7.82
CA MET A 99 -2.55 12.20 -8.09
C MET A 99 -3.11 13.59 -8.33
N ALA A 100 -4.16 13.72 -9.14
CA ALA A 100 -4.82 15.00 -9.37
C ALA A 100 -5.36 15.58 -8.06
N LEU A 101 -6.01 14.76 -7.22
CA LEU A 101 -6.47 15.16 -5.89
C LEU A 101 -5.31 15.61 -4.99
N GLY A 102 -4.20 14.87 -4.95
CA GLY A 102 -3.05 15.25 -4.15
C GLY A 102 -2.47 16.62 -4.53
N ILE A 103 -2.32 16.88 -5.83
CA ILE A 103 -1.86 18.19 -6.33
C ILE A 103 -2.85 19.30 -5.96
N ILE A 104 -4.15 19.06 -6.09
CA ILE A 104 -5.19 20.03 -5.71
C ILE A 104 -5.12 20.32 -4.20
N PHE A 105 -4.99 19.30 -3.35
CA PHE A 105 -4.92 19.48 -1.90
C PHE A 105 -3.69 20.30 -1.48
N ILE A 106 -2.52 20.03 -2.07
CA ILE A 106 -1.31 20.83 -1.83
C ILE A 106 -1.51 22.28 -2.28
N PHE A 107 -2.08 22.49 -3.48
CA PHE A 107 -2.31 23.84 -4.01
C PHE A 107 -3.25 24.66 -3.10
N MET A 108 -4.24 24.02 -2.48
CA MET A 108 -5.17 24.66 -1.55
C MET A 108 -4.52 25.10 -0.23
N LYS A 109 -3.45 24.42 0.22
CA LYS A 109 -2.77 24.72 1.50
C LYS A 109 -2.08 26.09 1.52
N ARG A 110 -1.82 26.70 0.36
CA ARG A 110 -1.17 28.03 0.15
C ARG A 110 0.26 28.21 0.70
N GLN A 111 0.70 27.41 1.68
CA GLN A 111 2.08 27.33 2.15
C GLN A 111 2.82 26.19 1.45
N TYR A 112 4.05 26.47 0.99
CA TYR A 112 4.87 25.51 0.25
C TYR A 112 5.36 24.39 1.19
N THR A 113 4.69 23.24 1.20
CA THR A 113 5.11 22.06 1.95
C THR A 113 6.10 21.23 1.14
N SER A 114 7.39 21.58 1.22
CA SER A 114 8.48 20.78 0.65
C SER A 114 8.44 19.32 1.14
N ASP A 115 7.86 19.08 2.32
CA ASP A 115 7.72 17.75 2.90
C ASP A 115 6.79 16.82 2.12
N ALA A 116 5.81 17.34 1.37
CA ALA A 116 4.90 16.50 0.60
C ALA A 116 5.63 15.66 -0.47
N PHE A 117 6.65 16.23 -1.10
CA PHE A 117 7.46 15.52 -2.09
C PHE A 117 8.43 14.52 -1.45
N ASN A 118 8.86 14.74 -0.19
CA ASN A 118 9.66 13.76 0.54
C ASN A 118 8.87 12.45 0.74
N TYR A 119 7.56 12.52 0.93
CA TYR A 119 6.69 11.33 0.95
C TYR A 119 6.47 10.70 -0.44
N LEU A 120 6.63 11.45 -1.54
CA LEU A 120 6.47 10.89 -2.89
C LEU A 120 7.69 10.03 -3.30
N PHE A 121 8.88 10.48 -2.92
CA PHE A 121 10.15 9.86 -3.35
C PHE A 121 10.81 9.02 -2.25
N GLY A 122 10.39 9.17 -1.00
CA GLY A 122 10.98 8.52 0.17
C GLY A 122 12.34 9.09 0.54
N SER A 123 12.75 8.89 1.80
CA SER A 123 14.11 9.22 2.25
C SER A 123 14.58 8.21 3.28
N ILE A 124 15.57 7.40 2.89
CA ILE A 124 16.15 6.39 3.78
C ILE A 124 16.91 7.03 4.96
N LEU A 125 17.29 8.31 4.83
CA LEU A 125 17.94 9.09 5.88
C LEU A 125 16.94 9.57 6.94
N ALA A 126 15.65 9.65 6.59
CA ALA A 126 14.58 10.15 7.46
C ALA A 126 13.88 9.04 8.26
N VAL A 127 14.32 7.79 8.15
CA VAL A 127 13.68 6.63 8.80
C VAL A 127 13.68 6.80 10.32
N SER A 128 12.47 6.89 10.85
CA SER A 128 12.15 7.08 12.25
C SER A 128 11.85 5.74 12.94
N LEU A 129 11.50 5.79 14.23
CA LEU A 129 11.12 4.59 14.97
C LEU A 129 9.76 4.04 14.49
N THR A 130 8.84 4.92 14.07
CA THR A 130 7.51 4.52 13.59
C THR A 130 7.61 3.71 12.30
N ASP A 131 8.59 4.00 11.46
CA ASP A 131 8.84 3.31 10.19
C ASP A 131 9.44 1.90 10.39
N VAL A 132 9.82 1.56 11.62
CA VAL A 132 10.20 0.20 12.02
C VAL A 132 9.04 -0.51 12.73
N ILE A 133 8.32 0.21 13.60
CA ILE A 133 7.22 -0.35 14.38
C ILE A 133 6.01 -0.68 13.50
N ALA A 134 5.64 0.19 12.56
CA ALA A 134 4.47 -0.01 11.70
C ALA A 134 4.59 -1.28 10.82
N PRO A 135 5.71 -1.53 10.10
CA PRO A 135 5.86 -2.79 9.38
C PRO A 135 5.95 -4.00 10.31
N ALA A 136 6.54 -3.86 11.50
CA ALA A 136 6.58 -4.96 12.49
C ALA A 136 5.16 -5.36 12.98
N ILE A 137 4.30 -4.38 13.25
CA ILE A 137 2.89 -4.63 13.59
C ILE A 137 2.18 -5.29 12.40
N LEU A 138 2.42 -4.82 11.17
CA LEU A 138 1.81 -5.39 9.99
C LEU A 138 2.26 -6.82 9.71
N ILE A 139 3.51 -7.18 10.05
CA ILE A 139 3.98 -8.57 10.03
C ILE A 139 3.19 -9.42 11.04
N LEU A 140 2.96 -8.93 12.25
CA LEU A 140 2.14 -9.65 13.23
C LEU A 140 0.71 -9.88 12.69
N VAL A 141 0.10 -8.86 12.08
CA VAL A 141 -1.20 -9.02 11.40
C VAL A 141 -1.09 -10.07 10.29
N THR A 142 -0.05 -10.03 9.46
CA THR A 142 0.19 -11.00 8.39
C THR A 142 0.30 -12.44 8.92
N VAL A 143 0.97 -12.64 10.06
CA VAL A 143 1.05 -13.95 10.73
C VAL A 143 -0.32 -14.42 11.20
N ILE A 144 -1.15 -13.54 11.76
CA ILE A 144 -2.53 -13.87 12.15
C ILE A 144 -3.35 -14.30 10.94
N PHE A 145 -3.16 -13.66 9.80
CA PHE A 145 -3.84 -14.01 8.55
C PHE A 145 -3.18 -15.17 7.77
N SER A 146 -2.02 -15.68 8.20
CA SER A 146 -1.30 -16.75 7.50
C SER A 146 -2.10 -18.04 7.23
N PRO A 147 -3.07 -18.46 8.08
CA PRO A 147 -3.91 -19.62 7.76
C PRO A 147 -4.76 -19.43 6.49
N PHE A 148 -5.08 -18.18 6.11
CA PHE A 148 -5.84 -17.86 4.91
C PHE A 148 -5.01 -17.88 3.63
N TRP A 149 -3.68 -18.01 3.73
CA TRP A 149 -2.79 -17.98 2.57
C TRP A 149 -3.14 -19.02 1.51
N LYS A 150 -3.46 -20.26 1.92
CA LYS A 150 -3.88 -21.33 0.99
C LYS A 150 -5.19 -20.97 0.27
N ARG A 151 -6.12 -20.31 0.97
CA ARG A 151 -7.40 -19.84 0.41
C ARG A 151 -7.17 -18.73 -0.60
N TRP A 152 -6.31 -17.76 -0.28
CA TRP A 152 -5.93 -16.70 -1.22
C TRP A 152 -5.18 -17.23 -2.44
N ALA A 153 -4.32 -18.23 -2.25
CA ALA A 153 -3.66 -18.91 -3.36
C ALA A 153 -4.70 -19.60 -4.25
N TYR A 154 -5.63 -20.36 -3.66
CA TYR A 154 -6.68 -21.05 -4.40
C TYR A 154 -7.53 -20.09 -5.24
N THR A 155 -8.03 -19.02 -4.62
CA THR A 155 -8.82 -17.97 -5.32
C THR A 155 -8.04 -17.20 -6.38
N SER A 156 -6.70 -17.21 -6.31
CA SER A 156 -5.84 -16.58 -7.33
C SER A 156 -5.55 -17.51 -8.50
N PHE A 157 -5.45 -18.81 -8.25
CA PHE A 157 -5.18 -19.82 -9.28
C PHE A 157 -6.41 -20.15 -10.10
N ASP A 158 -7.53 -20.45 -9.45
CA ASP A 158 -8.78 -20.78 -10.12
C ASP A 158 -9.95 -20.10 -9.41
N ARG A 159 -10.33 -18.95 -9.96
CA ARG A 159 -11.38 -18.10 -9.41
C ARG A 159 -12.76 -18.74 -9.56
N GLU A 160 -13.01 -19.44 -10.67
CA GLU A 160 -14.31 -20.04 -10.97
C GLU A 160 -14.55 -21.28 -10.12
N LEU A 161 -13.53 -22.14 -9.99
CA LEU A 161 -13.59 -23.31 -9.14
C LEU A 161 -13.72 -22.94 -7.66
N ALA A 162 -12.98 -21.93 -7.20
CA ALA A 162 -13.13 -21.45 -5.83
C ALA A 162 -14.55 -20.91 -5.54
N GLN A 163 -15.19 -20.27 -6.51
CA GLN A 163 -16.60 -19.84 -6.38
C GLN A 163 -17.56 -21.04 -6.34
N ALA A 164 -17.31 -22.06 -7.17
CA ALA A 164 -18.09 -23.30 -7.16
C ALA A 164 -18.00 -24.03 -5.80
N ASP A 165 -16.82 -24.02 -5.19
CA ASP A 165 -16.55 -24.54 -3.84
C ASP A 165 -17.06 -23.63 -2.71
N ARG A 166 -17.81 -22.58 -3.04
CA ARG A 166 -18.41 -21.61 -2.10
C ARG A 166 -17.39 -20.86 -1.25
N VAL A 167 -16.16 -20.71 -1.75
CA VAL A 167 -15.18 -19.81 -1.13
C VAL A 167 -15.64 -18.36 -1.33
N PRO A 168 -15.58 -17.51 -0.30
CA PRO A 168 -16.02 -16.11 -0.40
C PRO A 168 -14.98 -15.25 -1.14
N VAL A 169 -14.79 -15.50 -2.44
CA VAL A 169 -13.74 -14.89 -3.29
C VAL A 169 -13.73 -13.37 -3.23
N GLN A 170 -14.91 -12.74 -3.30
CA GLN A 170 -15.00 -11.28 -3.28
C GLN A 170 -14.50 -10.70 -1.95
N PHE A 171 -14.84 -11.34 -0.83
CA PHE A 171 -14.39 -10.92 0.49
C PHE A 171 -12.87 -11.06 0.63
N ASP A 172 -12.30 -12.15 0.10
CA ASP A 172 -10.86 -12.36 0.07
C ASP A 172 -10.12 -11.35 -0.80
N ASP A 173 -10.70 -10.95 -1.94
CA ASP A 173 -10.14 -9.88 -2.77
C ASP A 173 -10.04 -8.56 -2.00
N TYR A 174 -11.08 -8.18 -1.25
CA TYR A 174 -11.05 -6.97 -0.45
C TYR A 174 -10.03 -7.04 0.69
N ILE A 175 -9.97 -8.15 1.45
CA ILE A 175 -8.98 -8.29 2.51
C ILE A 175 -7.56 -8.18 1.94
N LEU A 176 -7.27 -8.90 0.87
CA LEU A 176 -5.95 -8.91 0.26
C LEU A 176 -5.58 -7.52 -0.27
N SER A 177 -6.53 -6.82 -0.89
CA SER A 177 -6.35 -5.46 -1.37
C SER A 177 -6.05 -4.47 -0.24
N VAL A 178 -6.76 -4.58 0.89
CA VAL A 178 -6.51 -3.76 2.10
C VAL A 178 -5.12 -4.04 2.67
N LEU A 179 -4.72 -5.30 2.81
CA LEU A 179 -3.41 -5.68 3.33
C LEU A 179 -2.26 -5.18 2.43
N ILE A 180 -2.44 -5.27 1.11
CA ILE A 180 -1.48 -4.71 0.14
C ILE A 180 -1.42 -3.19 0.25
N ALA A 181 -2.57 -2.51 0.36
CA ALA A 181 -2.63 -1.06 0.49
C ALA A 181 -1.88 -0.57 1.74
N VAL A 182 -2.13 -1.19 2.90
CA VAL A 182 -1.43 -0.85 4.14
C VAL A 182 0.06 -1.18 4.03
N THR A 183 0.43 -2.30 3.39
CA THR A 183 1.84 -2.65 3.13
C THR A 183 2.54 -1.56 2.32
N ILE A 184 1.90 -1.07 1.26
CA ILE A 184 2.47 -0.02 0.40
C ILE A 184 2.62 1.29 1.17
N VAL A 185 1.61 1.72 1.92
CA VAL A 185 1.69 2.97 2.71
C VAL A 185 2.82 2.93 3.74
N VAL A 186 3.00 1.79 4.40
CA VAL A 186 4.06 1.60 5.41
C VAL A 186 5.46 1.48 4.79
N SER A 187 5.55 1.30 3.48
CA SER A 187 6.81 1.17 2.73
C SER A 187 7.32 2.50 2.15
N ILE A 188 6.56 3.59 2.32
CA ILE A 188 6.83 4.93 1.80
C ILE A 188 7.44 5.79 2.91
#